data_AF-A0AAW3ZLI6-F1
#
_entry.id   AF-A0AAW3ZLI6-F1
#
_cell.length_a   1.000
_cell.length_b   1.000
_cell.length_c   1.000
_cell.angle_alpha   90.00
_cell.angle_beta   90.00
_cell.angle_gamma   90.00
#
_symmetry.space_group_name_H-M   'P 1'
#
loop_
_entity.id
_entity.type
_entity.pdbx_description
1 polymer ?
#
loop_
_entity_poly.entity_id
_entity_poly.type
_entity_poly.pdbx_seq_one_letter_code
_entity_poly.pdbx_strand_id
1 'polypeptide(L)'
;MSTEGGMSGMLRDLGHMLGGLFGGGEVSPERKLTLEVLFGLLGYLAKLDSLITSHEADFINHKMDELNLNMRERELVSEALQHGRNREIDLSTEFKRFREVHKPGSEECERLYDALLHLAAADERLRPKERQFLETATVELGFDPSELDKRLAKLHTK
;
A
#
# COMPACT_ATOMS: atom_id res chain seq x y z
N MET A 1 -23.24 35.38 27.86
CA MET A 1 -21.77 35.34 27.81
C MET A 1 -21.40 33.87 27.77
N SER A 2 -21.15 33.35 26.57
CA SER A 2 -20.93 31.92 26.34
C SER A 2 -19.45 31.69 26.08
N THR A 3 -18.83 30.82 26.88
CA THR A 3 -17.47 30.33 26.68
C THR A 3 -17.52 28.80 26.61
N GLU A 4 -17.67 28.27 25.41
CA GLU A 4 -17.44 26.85 25.12
C GLU A 4 -16.44 26.78 23.95
N GLY A 5 -15.20 26.44 24.28
CA GLY A 5 -14.11 26.38 23.30
C GLY A 5 -12.77 26.31 24.02
N GLY A 6 -12.40 25.14 24.54
CA GLY A 6 -11.11 24.99 25.23
C GLY A 6 -10.55 23.57 25.31
N MET A 7 -11.38 22.52 25.25
CA MET A 7 -10.89 21.15 25.46
C MET A 7 -10.61 20.34 24.19
N SER A 8 -11.17 20.72 23.03
CA SER A 8 -10.97 19.95 21.78
C SER A 8 -9.65 20.29 21.07
N GLY A 9 -9.19 21.55 21.16
CA GLY A 9 -7.89 21.97 20.57
C GLY A 9 -6.68 21.37 21.30
N MET A 10 -6.75 21.28 22.63
CA MET A 10 -5.66 20.74 23.46
C MET A 10 -5.36 19.26 23.21
N LEU A 11 -6.35 18.47 22.78
CA LEU A 11 -6.15 17.04 22.48
C LEU A 11 -5.44 16.82 21.13
N ARG A 12 -5.65 17.72 20.16
CA ARG A 12 -4.96 17.70 18.86
C ARG A 12 -3.50 18.14 18.99
N ASP A 13 -3.25 19.15 19.82
CA ASP A 13 -1.90 19.67 20.08
C ASP A 13 -1.07 18.69 20.93
N LEU A 14 -1.70 17.96 21.86
CA LEU A 14 -1.03 16.93 22.65
C LEU A 14 -0.62 15.70 21.80
N GLY A 15 -1.42 15.35 20.78
CA GLY A 15 -1.04 14.33 19.79
C GLY A 15 0.23 14.70 19.02
N HIS A 16 0.35 15.96 18.60
CA HIS A 16 1.55 16.48 17.94
C HIS A 16 2.77 16.57 18.88
N MET A 17 2.58 16.91 20.16
CA MET A 17 3.68 17.00 21.14
C MET A 17 4.20 15.64 21.61
N LEU A 18 3.33 14.62 21.77
CA LEU A 18 3.74 13.29 22.20
C LEU A 18 4.44 12.50 21.07
N GLY A 19 4.07 12.75 19.81
CA GLY A 19 4.75 12.16 18.64
C GLY A 19 6.17 12.67 18.39
N GLY A 20 6.59 13.78 19.02
CA GLY A 20 7.95 14.32 18.93
C GLY A 20 8.94 13.75 19.95
N LEU A 21 8.46 13.14 21.03
CA LEU A 21 9.29 12.70 22.16
C LEU A 21 9.54 11.17 22.19
N PHE A 22 8.73 10.38 21.49
CA PHE A 22 8.92 8.93 21.33
C PHE A 22 9.34 8.59 19.89
N GLY A 23 10.64 8.70 19.60
CA GLY A 23 11.31 7.83 18.61
C GLY A 23 10.85 7.83 17.15
N GLY A 24 10.33 8.94 16.62
CA GLY A 24 10.02 9.06 15.19
C GLY A 24 11.10 9.80 14.43
N GLY A 25 12.19 9.11 14.04
CA GLY A 25 13.14 9.64 13.06
C GLY A 25 12.42 10.12 11.79
N GLU A 26 12.95 11.11 11.10
CA GLU A 26 12.39 11.54 9.81
C GLU A 26 12.29 10.32 8.88
N VAL A 27 11.10 10.07 8.34
CA VAL A 27 10.91 9.04 7.32
C VAL A 27 11.68 9.49 6.09
N SER A 28 12.63 8.68 5.63
CA SER A 28 13.41 9.04 4.44
C SER A 28 12.45 9.24 3.26
N PRO A 29 12.74 10.17 2.32
CA PRO A 29 11.86 10.42 1.17
C PRO A 29 11.58 9.16 0.35
N GLU A 30 12.60 8.30 0.20
CA GLU A 30 12.48 7.00 -0.46
C GLU A 30 11.53 6.05 0.26
N ARG A 31 11.62 5.93 1.59
CA ARG A 31 10.71 5.08 2.37
C ARG A 31 9.29 5.63 2.33
N LYS A 32 9.13 6.94 2.43
CA LYS A 32 7.82 7.61 2.32
C LYS A 32 7.16 7.26 0.98
N LEU A 33 7.87 7.48 -0.13
CA LEU A 33 7.35 7.18 -1.48
C LEU A 33 7.04 5.69 -1.66
N THR A 34 7.92 4.81 -1.16
CA THR A 34 7.72 3.35 -1.21
C THR A 34 6.44 2.94 -0.51
N LEU A 35 6.18 3.49 0.69
CA LEU A 35 4.97 3.21 1.46
C LEU A 35 3.72 3.79 0.78
N GLU A 36 3.78 5.03 0.29
CA GLU A 36 2.67 5.66 -0.44
C GLU A 36 2.25 4.81 -1.65
N VAL A 37 3.20 4.45 -2.51
CA VAL A 37 2.91 3.66 -3.71
C VAL A 37 2.40 2.27 -3.35
N LEU A 38 3.07 1.56 -2.44
CA LEU A 38 2.69 0.21 -2.04
C LEU A 38 1.24 0.18 -1.55
N PHE A 39 0.89 1.02 -0.58
CA PHE A 39 -0.44 0.99 0.01
C PHE A 39 -1.50 1.63 -0.88
N GLY A 40 -1.15 2.61 -1.72
CA GLY A 40 -2.03 3.11 -2.77
C GLY A 40 -2.42 2.00 -3.76
N LEU A 41 -1.44 1.26 -4.27
CA LEU A 41 -1.69 0.14 -5.21
C LEU A 41 -2.47 -1.01 -4.56
N LEU A 42 -2.16 -1.37 -3.31
CA LEU A 42 -2.94 -2.37 -2.55
C LEU A 42 -4.39 -1.90 -2.36
N GLY A 43 -4.60 -0.63 -2.06
CA GLY A 43 -5.94 -0.04 -1.91
C GLY A 43 -6.74 -0.06 -3.22
N TYR A 44 -6.08 0.25 -4.33
CA TYR A 44 -6.68 0.20 -5.67
C TYR A 44 -7.07 -1.22 -6.05
N LEU A 45 -6.14 -2.17 -5.88
CA LEU A 45 -6.34 -3.59 -6.16
C LEU A 45 -7.52 -4.15 -5.35
N ALA A 46 -7.56 -3.93 -4.05
CA ALA A 46 -8.66 -4.36 -3.17
C ALA A 46 -10.03 -3.74 -3.55
N LYS A 47 -10.06 -2.64 -4.31
CA LYS A 47 -11.32 -2.02 -4.76
C LYS A 47 -11.78 -2.55 -6.12
N LEU A 48 -10.96 -3.26 -6.88
CA LEU A 48 -11.30 -3.63 -8.26
C LEU A 48 -12.63 -4.36 -8.37
N ASP A 49 -12.94 -5.20 -7.38
CA ASP A 49 -14.19 -5.94 -7.28
C ASP A 49 -15.03 -5.61 -6.05
N SER A 50 -15.06 -4.33 -5.65
CA SER A 50 -16.10 -3.69 -4.80
C SER A 50 -16.44 -4.31 -3.42
N LEU A 51 -15.95 -5.49 -3.07
CA LEU A 51 -16.15 -6.21 -1.83
C LEU A 51 -14.78 -6.47 -1.22
N ILE A 52 -14.35 -5.59 -0.32
CA ILE A 52 -13.17 -5.87 0.51
C ILE A 52 -13.52 -7.08 1.37
N THR A 53 -12.78 -8.16 1.20
CA THR A 53 -12.94 -9.38 1.99
C THR A 53 -12.19 -9.26 3.33
N SER A 54 -12.54 -10.09 4.31
CA SER A 54 -11.78 -10.15 5.57
C SER A 54 -10.31 -10.52 5.32
N HIS A 55 -10.04 -11.36 4.32
CA HIS A 55 -8.70 -11.86 4.01
C HIS A 55 -7.80 -10.74 3.48
N GLU A 56 -8.34 -9.84 2.65
CA GLU A 56 -7.62 -8.67 2.17
C GLU A 56 -7.34 -7.66 3.28
N ALA A 57 -8.32 -7.43 4.18
CA ALA A 57 -8.14 -6.56 5.33
C ALA A 57 -7.05 -7.11 6.28
N ASP A 58 -7.09 -8.41 6.55
CA ASP A 58 -6.10 -9.09 7.37
C ASP A 58 -4.71 -9.04 6.73
N PHE A 59 -4.60 -9.23 5.41
CA PHE A 59 -3.35 -9.10 4.67
C PHE A 59 -2.76 -7.69 4.81
N ILE A 60 -3.56 -6.65 4.60
CA ILE A 60 -3.11 -5.25 4.69
C ILE A 60 -2.64 -4.94 6.11
N ASN A 61 -3.39 -5.34 7.13
CA ASN A 61 -3.02 -5.13 8.53
C ASN A 61 -1.71 -5.85 8.87
N HIS A 62 -1.58 -7.11 8.45
CA HIS A 62 -0.35 -7.87 8.64
C HIS A 62 0.85 -7.21 7.95
N LYS A 63 0.67 -6.70 6.73
CA LYS A 63 1.71 -5.99 6.00
C LYS A 63 2.17 -4.73 6.73
N MET A 64 1.26 -3.98 7.36
CA MET A 64 1.63 -2.82 8.18
C MET A 64 2.46 -3.23 9.41
N ASP A 65 2.14 -4.36 10.03
CA ASP A 65 2.87 -4.85 11.20
C ASP A 65 4.26 -5.38 10.79
N GLU A 66 4.38 -6.14 9.70
CA GLU A 66 5.65 -6.62 9.14
C GLU A 66 6.63 -5.47 8.84
N LEU A 67 6.13 -4.34 8.33
CA LEU A 67 6.94 -3.17 7.98
C LEU A 67 7.39 -2.34 9.21
N ASN A 68 6.93 -2.71 10.41
CA ASN A 68 7.19 -2.04 11.68
C ASN A 68 6.91 -0.53 11.61
N LEU A 69 5.74 -0.17 11.07
CA LEU A 69 5.38 1.24 10.83
C LEU A 69 5.24 2.01 12.15
N ASN A 70 5.92 3.16 12.23
CA ASN A 70 5.69 4.12 13.30
C ASN A 70 4.36 4.88 13.11
N MET A 71 3.96 5.69 14.09
CA MET A 71 2.67 6.40 14.07
C MET A 71 2.48 7.26 12.80
N ARG A 72 3.50 8.02 12.40
CA ARG A 72 3.43 8.88 11.20
C ARG A 72 3.35 8.06 9.92
N GLU A 73 4.07 6.95 9.87
CA GLU A 73 4.01 6.03 8.72
C GLU A 73 2.65 5.34 8.62
N ARG A 74 2.00 5.01 9.75
CA ARG A 74 0.65 4.45 9.75
C ARG A 74 -0.39 5.44 9.24
N GLU A 75 -0.28 6.72 9.60
CA GLU A 75 -1.15 7.78 9.05
C GLU A 75 -0.98 7.90 7.53
N LEU A 76 0.27 8.02 7.07
CA LEU A 76 0.63 8.08 5.65
C LEU A 76 0.07 6.90 4.85
N VAL A 77 0.29 5.70 5.36
CA VAL A 77 -0.15 4.45 4.72
C VAL A 77 -1.67 4.35 4.69
N SER A 78 -2.35 4.78 5.75
CA SER A 78 -3.82 4.76 5.80
C SER A 78 -4.44 5.72 4.79
N GLU A 79 -3.86 6.92 4.63
CA GLU A 79 -4.26 7.90 3.62
C GLU A 79 -4.03 7.36 2.21
N ALA A 80 -2.84 6.84 1.92
CA ALA A 80 -2.52 6.25 0.62
C ALA A 80 -3.47 5.08 0.27
N LEU A 81 -3.72 4.19 1.23
CA LEU A 81 -4.66 3.08 1.07
C LEU A 81 -6.08 3.58 0.75
N GLN A 82 -6.51 4.66 1.41
CA GLN A 82 -7.81 5.27 1.15
C GLN A 82 -7.90 5.88 -0.25
N HIS A 83 -6.88 6.64 -0.70
CA HIS A 83 -6.83 7.17 -2.07
C HIS A 83 -6.88 6.06 -3.12
N GLY A 84 -6.12 4.97 -2.91
CA GLY A 84 -6.18 3.78 -3.75
C GLY A 84 -7.60 3.22 -3.82
N ARG A 85 -8.24 3.01 -2.66
CA ARG A 85 -9.62 2.50 -2.56
C ARG A 85 -10.67 3.41 -3.15
N ASN A 86 -10.42 4.72 -3.19
CA ASN A 86 -11.30 5.69 -3.83
C ASN A 86 -11.05 5.78 -5.35
N ARG A 87 -10.03 5.07 -5.86
CA ARG A 87 -9.54 5.17 -7.25
C ARG A 87 -9.10 6.60 -7.60
N GLU A 88 -8.48 7.26 -6.63
CA GLU A 88 -7.94 8.63 -6.75
C GLU A 88 -6.45 8.63 -7.14
N ILE A 89 -5.91 7.47 -7.54
CA ILE A 89 -4.53 7.32 -8.02
C ILE A 89 -4.50 6.96 -9.50
N ASP A 90 -3.48 7.45 -10.21
CA ASP A 90 -3.16 7.03 -11.58
C ASP A 90 -2.06 5.97 -11.55
N LEU A 91 -2.37 4.75 -12.02
CA LEU A 91 -1.45 3.61 -11.90
C LEU A 91 -0.11 3.86 -12.60
N SER A 92 -0.14 4.44 -13.80
CA SER A 92 1.08 4.76 -14.57
C SER A 92 1.97 5.73 -13.82
N THR A 93 1.37 6.77 -13.22
CA THR A 93 2.07 7.74 -12.38
C THR A 93 2.68 7.08 -11.15
N GLU A 94 1.94 6.23 -10.44
CA GLU A 94 2.45 5.57 -9.22
C GLU A 94 3.60 4.60 -9.53
N PHE A 95 3.48 3.78 -10.58
CA PHE A 95 4.58 2.90 -11.01
C PHE A 95 5.80 3.69 -11.48
N LYS A 96 5.58 4.81 -12.18
CA LYS A 96 6.68 5.71 -12.59
C LYS A 96 7.39 6.31 -11.37
N ARG A 97 6.65 6.85 -10.41
CA ARG A 97 7.21 7.40 -9.15
C ARG A 97 8.03 6.35 -8.41
N PHE A 98 7.54 5.12 -8.33
CA PHE A 98 8.26 4.01 -7.73
C PHE A 98 9.58 3.73 -8.45
N ARG A 99 9.55 3.69 -9.78
CA ARG A 99 10.72 3.41 -10.62
C ARG A 99 11.77 4.51 -10.66
N GLU A 100 11.39 5.74 -10.33
CA GLU A 100 12.34 6.86 -10.18
C GLU A 100 13.25 6.66 -8.96
N VAL A 101 12.79 5.89 -7.96
CA VAL A 101 13.54 5.59 -6.74
C VAL A 101 14.17 4.19 -6.83
N HIS A 102 13.43 3.21 -7.34
CA HIS A 102 13.83 1.80 -7.42
C HIS A 102 14.03 1.37 -8.86
N LYS A 103 15.19 0.78 -9.18
CA LYS A 103 15.44 0.31 -10.54
C LYS A 103 14.50 -0.86 -10.88
N PRO A 104 13.97 -0.94 -12.13
CA PRO A 104 13.21 -2.11 -12.57
C PRO A 104 13.96 -3.42 -12.29
N GLY A 105 13.25 -4.42 -11.77
CA GLY A 105 13.84 -5.70 -11.35
C GLY A 105 14.66 -5.68 -10.05
N SER A 106 14.65 -4.59 -9.27
CA SER A 106 15.28 -4.57 -7.93
C SER A 106 14.50 -5.39 -6.90
N GLU A 107 15.09 -5.60 -5.72
CA GLU A 107 14.44 -6.28 -4.60
C GLU A 107 13.17 -5.55 -4.14
N GLU A 108 13.10 -4.23 -4.29
CA GLU A 108 11.91 -3.43 -3.97
C GLU A 108 10.78 -3.67 -4.97
N CYS A 109 11.09 -3.75 -6.26
CA CYS A 109 10.12 -4.16 -7.28
C CYS A 109 9.61 -5.58 -7.02
N GLU A 110 10.50 -6.51 -6.64
CA GLU A 110 10.14 -7.87 -6.25
C GLU A 110 9.17 -7.89 -5.06
N ARG A 111 9.52 -7.19 -3.97
CA ARG A 111 8.68 -7.11 -2.76
C ARG A 111 7.32 -6.45 -3.03
N LEU A 112 7.29 -5.39 -3.84
CA LEU A 112 6.04 -4.75 -4.25
C LEU A 112 5.19 -5.72 -5.07
N TYR A 113 5.78 -6.39 -6.05
CA TYR A 113 5.03 -7.31 -6.91
C TYR A 113 4.47 -8.50 -6.12
N ASP A 114 5.27 -9.08 -5.24
CA ASP A 114 4.85 -10.17 -4.37
C ASP A 114 3.70 -9.73 -3.44
N ALA A 115 3.73 -8.49 -2.91
CA ALA A 115 2.63 -7.99 -2.09
C ALA A 115 1.32 -7.89 -2.89
N LEU A 116 1.37 -7.40 -4.14
CA LEU A 116 0.21 -7.32 -5.02
C LEU A 116 -0.34 -8.71 -5.38
N LEU A 117 0.54 -9.66 -5.67
CA LEU A 117 0.16 -11.04 -5.99
C LEU A 117 -0.49 -11.75 -4.80
N HIS A 118 0.07 -11.63 -3.60
CA HIS A 118 -0.52 -12.24 -2.40
C HIS A 118 -1.87 -11.62 -2.05
N LEU A 119 -2.05 -10.30 -2.21
CA LEU A 119 -3.36 -9.68 -2.01
C LEU A 119 -4.38 -10.22 -3.02
N ALA A 120 -4.04 -10.28 -4.31
CA ALA A 120 -4.93 -10.77 -5.35
C ALA A 120 -5.26 -12.28 -5.24
N ALA A 121 -4.39 -13.06 -4.58
CA ALA A 121 -4.60 -14.47 -4.31
C ALA A 121 -5.34 -14.75 -2.98
N ALA A 122 -5.67 -13.71 -2.19
CA ALA A 122 -6.19 -13.86 -0.84
C ALA A 122 -7.60 -14.49 -0.80
N ASP A 123 -8.41 -14.38 -1.86
CA ASP A 123 -9.79 -14.90 -1.91
C ASP A 123 -9.97 -16.16 -2.80
N GLU A 124 -8.89 -16.92 -3.03
CA GLU A 124 -8.80 -18.15 -3.84
C GLU A 124 -9.19 -18.01 -5.33
N ARG A 125 -9.70 -16.84 -5.77
CA ARG A 125 -10.13 -16.66 -7.15
C ARG A 125 -9.77 -15.29 -7.71
N LEU A 126 -8.66 -15.26 -8.46
CA LEU A 126 -8.27 -14.10 -9.25
C LEU A 126 -9.34 -13.74 -10.29
N ARG A 127 -9.87 -12.52 -10.22
CA ARG A 127 -10.88 -11.99 -11.13
C ARG A 127 -10.24 -11.31 -12.35
N PRO A 128 -10.98 -11.13 -13.46
CA PRO A 128 -10.40 -10.58 -14.69
C PRO A 128 -9.78 -9.19 -14.55
N LYS A 129 -10.39 -8.31 -13.73
CA LYS A 129 -9.87 -6.95 -13.50
C LYS A 129 -8.59 -6.96 -12.67
N GLU A 130 -8.53 -7.81 -11.65
CA GLU A 130 -7.34 -8.03 -10.83
C GLU A 130 -6.20 -8.59 -11.69
N ARG A 131 -6.51 -9.56 -12.59
CA ARG A 131 -5.52 -10.07 -13.55
C ARG A 131 -4.99 -8.97 -14.47
N GLN A 132 -5.86 -8.13 -15.05
CA GLN A 132 -5.44 -7.03 -15.91
C GLN A 132 -4.56 -6.02 -15.18
N PHE A 133 -4.89 -5.72 -13.91
CA PHE A 133 -4.04 -4.91 -13.04
C PHE A 133 -2.66 -5.56 -12.85
N LEU A 134 -2.62 -6.86 -12.55
CA LEU A 134 -1.35 -7.57 -12.36
C LEU A 134 -0.53 -7.67 -13.64
N GLU A 135 -1.15 -7.84 -14.81
CA GLU A 135 -0.46 -7.79 -16.11
C GLU A 135 0.22 -6.43 -16.32
N THR A 136 -0.47 -5.34 -15.96
CA THR A 136 0.08 -3.98 -16.00
C THR A 136 1.25 -3.83 -15.03
N ALA A 137 1.06 -4.24 -13.77
CA ALA A 137 2.09 -4.19 -12.73
C ALA A 137 3.34 -5.01 -13.13
N THR A 138 3.16 -6.16 -13.77
CA THR A 138 4.26 -7.05 -14.22
C THR A 138 5.20 -6.29 -15.16
N VAL A 139 4.65 -5.66 -16.19
CA VAL A 139 5.43 -4.91 -17.18
C VAL A 139 6.02 -3.64 -16.56
N GLU A 140 5.21 -2.90 -15.79
CA GLU A 140 5.63 -1.65 -15.15
C GLU A 140 6.78 -1.86 -14.15
N LEU A 141 6.85 -2.99 -13.46
CA LEU A 141 7.93 -3.29 -12.52
C LEU A 141 9.19 -3.88 -13.20
N GLY A 142 9.13 -4.09 -14.52
CA GLY A 142 10.25 -4.57 -15.33
C GLY A 142 10.35 -6.08 -15.48
N PHE A 143 9.28 -6.82 -15.18
CA PHE A 143 9.23 -8.26 -15.37
C PHE A 143 8.75 -8.64 -16.77
N ASP A 144 9.16 -9.82 -17.23
CA ASP A 144 8.61 -10.41 -18.45
C ASP A 144 7.11 -10.74 -18.24
N PRO A 145 6.22 -10.50 -19.23
CA PRO A 145 4.80 -10.81 -19.07
C PRO A 145 4.49 -12.26 -18.67
N SER A 146 5.34 -13.22 -19.05
CA SER A 146 5.18 -14.63 -18.65
C SER A 146 5.43 -14.88 -17.16
N GLU A 147 6.02 -13.93 -16.45
CA GLU A 147 6.31 -14.06 -15.01
C GLU A 147 5.03 -14.12 -14.18
N LEU A 148 3.97 -13.41 -14.60
CA LEU A 148 2.68 -13.43 -13.90
C LEU A 148 2.12 -14.84 -13.78
N ASP A 149 2.00 -15.54 -14.91
CA ASP A 149 1.45 -16.89 -14.93
C ASP A 149 2.33 -17.88 -14.12
N LYS A 150 3.66 -17.71 -14.16
CA LYS A 150 4.59 -18.52 -13.35
C LYS A 150 4.39 -18.30 -11.85
N ARG A 151 4.19 -17.06 -11.40
CA ARG A 151 4.00 -16.75 -9.97
C ARG A 151 2.63 -17.18 -9.47
N LEU A 152 1.58 -16.93 -10.23
CA LEU A 152 0.23 -17.39 -9.88
C LEU A 152 0.17 -18.91 -9.76
N ALA A 153 0.82 -19.65 -10.66
CA ALA A 153 0.90 -21.11 -10.57
C ALA A 153 1.56 -21.59 -9.27
N LYS A 154 2.62 -20.91 -8.81
CA LYS A 154 3.29 -21.24 -7.54
C LYS A 154 2.43 -20.96 -6.32
N LEU A 155 1.63 -19.89 -6.34
CA LEU A 155 0.76 -19.51 -5.22
C LEU A 155 -0.39 -20.50 -5.01
N HIS A 156 -0.96 -21.04 -6.08
CA HIS A 156 -2.03 -22.05 -5.99
C HIS A 156 -1.54 -23.47 -5.63
N THR A 157 -0.22 -23.69 -5.57
CA THR A 157 0.36 -25.02 -5.28
C THR A 157 0.76 -25.18 -3.80
N LYS A 158 0.44 -24.21 -2.93
CA LYS A 158 0.75 -24.23 -1.50
C LYS A 158 -0.39 -24.78 -0.64
#